data_AF-A0A3R9USM9-F1
#
_entry.id   AF-A0A3R9USM9-F1
#
_cell.length_a   1.000
_cell.length_b   1.000
_cell.length_c   1.000
_cell.angle_alpha   90.00
_cell.angle_beta   90.00
_cell.angle_gamma   90.00
#
_symmetry.space_group_name_H-M   'P 1'
#
loop_
_entity.id
_entity.type
_entity.pdbx_description
1 polymer ?
#
loop_
_entity_poly.entity_id
_entity_poly.type
_entity_poly.pdbx_seq_one_letter_code
_entity_poly.pdbx_strand_id
1 'polypeptide(L)'
;MNHVPPVLDTPDSPASLLSAPVRFGSTPAALVGDTPVLWVGQPFTPAGSGFWAKLEGCNPGGIKDRTALYMVAAARARGALLPGARIVESTSGTLGLGLALAGITYGHPVSVVTDPGMEPQVAGLLRAYGAEVHTVTAPHPEGGWQQARRQKVAELLDAEPDAWCPNQYDNPDNVAA
;
A
#
# COMPACT_ATOMS: atom_id res chain seq x y z
N MET A 1 0.49 -47.17 -41.51
CA MET A 1 -0.31 -46.09 -40.91
C MET A 1 0.27 -45.81 -39.53
N ASN A 2 1.11 -44.79 -39.40
CA ASN A 2 1.64 -44.41 -38.09
C ASN A 2 0.78 -43.26 -37.57
N HIS A 3 -0.09 -43.57 -36.61
CA HIS A 3 -0.86 -42.59 -35.88
C HIS A 3 0.08 -41.88 -34.92
N VAL A 4 0.56 -40.70 -35.30
CA VAL A 4 1.20 -39.77 -34.36
C VAL A 4 0.05 -39.24 -33.48
N PRO A 5 0.11 -39.38 -32.14
CA PRO A 5 -0.90 -38.80 -31.28
C PRO A 5 -0.84 -37.27 -31.43
N PRO A 6 -1.99 -36.57 -31.38
CA PRO A 6 -1.97 -35.11 -31.41
C PRO A 6 -1.15 -34.63 -30.21
N VAL A 7 -0.10 -33.84 -30.49
CA VAL A 7 0.54 -33.03 -29.48
C VAL A 7 -0.57 -32.15 -28.91
N LEU A 8 -0.96 -32.38 -27.66
CA LEU A 8 -1.81 -31.43 -26.96
C LEU A 8 -1.02 -30.13 -26.94
N ASP A 9 -1.51 -29.10 -27.63
CA ASP A 9 -1.02 -27.73 -27.53
C ASP A 9 -1.15 -27.33 -26.05
N THR A 10 -0.13 -27.64 -25.25
CA THR A 10 0.04 -27.05 -23.95
C THR A 10 0.25 -25.57 -24.21
N PRO A 11 -0.66 -24.68 -23.75
CA PRO A 11 -0.52 -23.27 -24.04
C PRO A 11 0.86 -22.81 -23.58
N ASP A 12 1.56 -22.05 -24.43
CA ASP A 12 2.92 -21.53 -24.19
C ASP A 12 3.08 -20.81 -22.84
N SER A 13 1.96 -20.38 -22.27
CA SER A 13 1.86 -19.88 -20.90
C SER A 13 0.51 -20.30 -20.27
N PRO A 14 0.51 -20.76 -19.00
CA PRO A 14 -0.72 -21.01 -18.25
C PRO A 14 -1.56 -19.72 -18.03
N ALA A 15 -0.98 -18.53 -18.24
CA ALA A 15 -1.69 -17.25 -18.12
C ALA A 15 -2.80 -17.07 -19.16
N SER A 16 -2.73 -17.79 -20.28
CA SER A 16 -3.77 -17.79 -21.33
C SER A 16 -5.13 -18.32 -20.84
N LEU A 17 -5.16 -19.01 -19.69
CA LEU A 17 -6.37 -19.54 -19.08
C LEU A 17 -7.11 -18.52 -18.20
N LEU A 18 -6.53 -17.34 -17.96
CA LEU A 18 -7.10 -16.32 -17.07
C LEU A 18 -7.86 -15.26 -17.87
N SER A 19 -9.19 -15.38 -17.96
CA SER A 19 -10.05 -14.25 -18.32
C SER A 19 -10.37 -13.43 -17.07
N ALA A 20 -9.74 -12.27 -16.89
CA ALA A 20 -10.07 -11.39 -15.77
C ALA A 20 -11.35 -10.58 -16.08
N PRO A 21 -12.35 -10.57 -15.19
CA PRO A 21 -13.50 -9.69 -15.32
C PRO A 21 -13.09 -8.22 -15.16
N VAL A 22 -13.71 -7.32 -15.93
CA VAL A 22 -13.51 -5.87 -15.80
C VAL A 22 -14.19 -5.40 -14.51
N ARG A 23 -13.44 -4.71 -13.64
CA ARG A 23 -13.98 -4.08 -12.43
C ARG A 23 -14.43 -2.64 -12.72
N PHE A 24 -15.64 -2.31 -12.26
CA PHE A 24 -16.14 -0.95 -12.19
C PHE A 24 -16.22 -0.53 -10.72
N GLY A 25 -15.76 0.69 -10.41
CA GLY A 25 -15.80 1.24 -9.05
C GLY A 25 -16.22 2.71 -9.08
N SER A 26 -17.00 3.13 -8.09
CA SER A 26 -17.40 4.53 -7.91
C SER A 26 -16.42 5.32 -7.04
N THR A 27 -15.43 4.66 -6.43
CA THR A 27 -14.36 5.27 -5.63
C THR A 27 -13.02 4.62 -5.96
N PRO A 28 -11.87 5.30 -5.79
CA PRO A 28 -10.56 4.71 -6.04
C PRO A 28 -10.28 3.49 -5.15
N ALA A 29 -10.76 3.48 -3.91
CA ALA A 29 -10.61 2.33 -3.01
C ALA A 29 -11.29 1.05 -3.53
N ALA A 30 -12.37 1.16 -4.31
CA ALA A 30 -13.02 0.00 -4.94
C ALA A 30 -12.17 -0.67 -6.04
N LEU A 31 -11.11 0.01 -6.49
CA LEU A 31 -10.14 -0.48 -7.47
C LEU A 31 -8.88 -1.07 -6.83
N VAL A 32 -8.75 -1.01 -5.49
CA VAL A 32 -7.64 -1.64 -4.77
C VAL A 32 -7.89 -3.13 -4.66
N GLY A 33 -6.86 -3.93 -4.92
CA GLY A 33 -6.96 -5.38 -4.92
C GLY A 33 -7.19 -5.97 -6.30
N ASP A 34 -7.34 -7.29 -6.37
CA ASP A 34 -7.55 -8.03 -7.64
C ASP A 34 -6.62 -7.62 -8.79
N THR A 35 -5.41 -7.22 -8.43
CA THR A 35 -4.40 -6.80 -9.39
C THR A 35 -4.02 -7.95 -10.32
N PRO A 36 -3.58 -7.66 -11.55
CA PRO A 36 -3.19 -8.70 -12.50
C PRO A 36 -2.14 -9.66 -11.94
N VAL A 37 -2.21 -10.91 -12.38
CA VAL A 37 -1.19 -11.92 -12.15
C VAL A 37 -0.58 -12.29 -13.49
N LEU A 38 0.74 -12.18 -13.60
CA LEU A 38 1.49 -12.39 -14.83
C LEU A 38 2.42 -13.59 -14.69
N TRP A 39 2.39 -14.51 -15.65
CA TRP A 39 3.43 -15.52 -15.77
C TRP A 39 4.68 -14.88 -16.39
N VAL A 40 5.81 -14.97 -15.69
CA VAL A 40 7.13 -14.55 -16.18
C VAL A 40 7.91 -15.80 -16.55
N GLY A 41 7.98 -16.05 -17.86
CA GLY A 41 8.70 -17.17 -18.47
C GLY A 41 9.80 -16.69 -19.42
N GLN A 42 9.95 -17.37 -20.55
CA GLN A 42 10.90 -16.97 -21.58
C GLN A 42 10.65 -15.53 -22.09
N PRO A 43 11.70 -14.76 -22.42
CA PRO A 43 13.13 -15.12 -22.42
C PRO A 43 13.84 -14.91 -21.08
N PHE A 44 13.13 -14.51 -20.01
CA PHE A 44 13.73 -14.19 -18.72
C PHE A 44 14.14 -15.44 -17.91
N THR A 45 13.61 -16.60 -18.29
CA THR A 45 13.89 -17.91 -17.67
C THR A 45 14.10 -18.99 -18.75
N PRO A 46 14.68 -20.17 -18.39
CA PRO A 46 14.74 -21.32 -19.29
C PRO A 46 13.37 -21.81 -19.75
N ALA A 47 13.34 -22.52 -20.90
CA ALA A 47 12.11 -23.14 -21.41
C ALA A 47 11.48 -24.08 -20.35
N GLY A 48 10.16 -24.02 -20.21
CA GLY A 48 9.42 -24.81 -19.22
C GLY A 48 9.59 -24.37 -17.76
N SER A 49 10.29 -23.26 -17.48
CA SER A 49 10.48 -22.69 -16.15
C SER A 49 9.98 -21.26 -16.07
N GLY A 50 9.57 -20.80 -14.88
CA GLY A 50 9.12 -19.43 -14.66
C GLY A 50 8.51 -19.23 -13.28
N PHE A 51 7.97 -18.04 -13.06
CA PHE A 51 7.27 -17.68 -11.82
C PHE A 51 6.07 -16.77 -12.10
N TRP A 52 5.15 -16.71 -11.15
CA TRP A 52 4.02 -15.79 -11.20
C TRP A 52 4.36 -14.50 -10.46
N ALA A 53 4.09 -13.36 -11.09
CA ALA A 53 4.21 -12.04 -10.51
C ALA A 53 2.82 -11.45 -10.25
N LYS A 54 2.59 -10.96 -9.03
CA LYS A 54 1.41 -10.17 -8.68
C LYS A 54 1.71 -8.68 -8.93
N LEU A 55 0.99 -8.05 -9.84
CA LEU A 55 1.29 -6.69 -10.32
C LEU A 55 0.62 -5.61 -9.46
N GLU A 56 1.10 -5.45 -8.23
CA GLU A 56 0.55 -4.51 -7.23
C GLU A 56 0.71 -3.02 -7.59
N GLY A 57 1.49 -2.70 -8.62
CA GLY A 57 1.57 -1.35 -9.19
C GLY A 57 0.28 -0.91 -9.89
N CYS A 58 -0.68 -1.82 -10.12
CA CYS A 58 -2.00 -1.49 -10.67
C CYS A 58 -2.99 -0.92 -9.64
N ASN A 59 -2.68 -0.98 -8.34
CA ASN A 59 -3.47 -0.23 -7.35
C ASN A 59 -3.19 1.29 -7.51
N PRO A 60 -4.16 2.17 -7.19
CA PRO A 60 -4.01 3.63 -7.34
C PRO A 60 -2.75 4.25 -6.72
N GLY A 61 -2.35 3.82 -5.52
CA GLY A 61 -1.16 4.23 -4.77
C GLY A 61 -0.13 3.11 -4.61
N GLY A 62 -0.35 1.96 -5.25
CA GLY A 62 0.53 0.78 -5.22
C GLY A 62 0.20 -0.23 -4.11
N ILE A 63 1.16 -1.10 -3.78
CA ILE A 63 0.93 -2.26 -2.90
C ILE A 63 0.40 -1.91 -1.50
N LYS A 64 0.72 -0.73 -0.97
CA LYS A 64 0.38 -0.34 0.40
C LYS A 64 -1.06 0.17 0.56
N ASP A 65 -1.79 0.37 -0.53
CA ASP A 65 -3.20 0.72 -0.49
C ASP A 65 -4.02 -0.35 0.25
N ARG A 66 -3.69 -1.64 0.01
CA ARG A 66 -4.35 -2.78 0.65
C ARG A 66 -4.27 -2.68 2.17
N THR A 67 -3.05 -2.56 2.68
CA THR A 67 -2.80 -2.59 4.12
C THR A 67 -3.34 -1.33 4.79
N ALA A 68 -3.19 -0.17 4.17
CA ALA A 68 -3.75 1.08 4.70
C ALA A 68 -5.28 1.05 4.78
N LEU A 69 -5.97 0.65 3.70
CA LEU A 69 -7.43 0.54 3.70
C LEU A 69 -7.92 -0.47 4.73
N TYR A 70 -7.24 -1.61 4.84
CA TYR A 70 -7.60 -2.67 5.79
C TYR A 70 -7.39 -2.22 7.24
N MET A 71 -6.21 -1.70 7.60
CA MET A 71 -5.91 -1.22 8.95
C MET A 71 -6.88 -0.13 9.40
N VAL A 72 -7.18 0.84 8.54
CA VAL A 72 -8.09 1.94 8.86
C VAL A 72 -9.54 1.43 8.99
N ALA A 73 -10.00 0.56 8.08
CA ALA A 73 -11.33 -0.03 8.18
C ALA A 73 -11.50 -0.85 9.45
N ALA A 74 -10.50 -1.67 9.79
CA ALA A 74 -10.51 -2.50 10.99
C ALA A 74 -10.49 -1.64 12.26
N ALA A 75 -9.66 -0.59 12.30
CA ALA A 75 -9.59 0.35 13.42
C ALA A 75 -10.93 1.06 13.67
N ARG A 76 -11.61 1.48 12.60
CA ARG A 76 -12.95 2.08 12.68
C ARG A 76 -13.98 1.07 13.18
N ALA A 77 -13.97 -0.15 12.65
CA ALA A 77 -14.92 -1.19 13.02
C ALA A 77 -14.85 -1.57 14.51
N ARG A 78 -13.64 -1.57 15.09
CA ARG A 78 -13.43 -1.84 16.53
C ARG A 78 -13.50 -0.59 17.42
N GLY A 79 -13.76 0.59 16.86
CA GLY A 79 -13.82 1.86 17.60
C GLY A 79 -12.48 2.42 18.08
N ALA A 80 -11.35 1.89 17.61
CA ALA A 80 -10.01 2.39 17.95
C ALA A 80 -9.66 3.69 17.20
N LEU A 81 -10.27 3.91 16.03
CA LEU A 81 -10.20 5.17 15.29
C LEU A 81 -11.56 5.85 15.35
N LEU A 82 -11.64 6.95 16.10
CA LEU A 82 -12.87 7.71 16.30
C LEU A 82 -13.33 8.42 15.01
N PRO A 83 -14.64 8.63 14.79
CA PRO A 83 -15.14 9.33 13.61
C PRO A 83 -14.47 10.71 13.42
N GLY A 84 -13.89 10.96 12.24
CA GLY A 84 -13.23 12.22 11.92
C GLY A 84 -11.86 12.43 12.57
N ALA A 85 -11.42 11.53 13.46
CA ALA A 85 -10.11 11.64 14.09
C ALA A 85 -8.97 11.49 13.08
N ARG A 86 -7.84 12.16 13.37
CA ARG A 86 -6.67 12.20 12.50
C ARG A 86 -5.90 10.89 12.53
N ILE A 87 -5.40 10.48 11.38
CA ILE A 87 -4.44 9.39 11.24
C ILE A 87 -3.04 10.01 11.22
N VAL A 88 -2.15 9.58 12.10
CA VAL A 88 -0.76 10.05 12.17
C VAL A 88 0.18 8.86 12.01
N GLU A 89 1.05 8.86 11.01
CA GLU A 89 2.01 7.76 10.81
C GLU A 89 3.36 8.25 10.30
N SER A 90 4.41 7.55 10.70
CA SER A 90 5.75 7.67 10.13
C SER A 90 5.89 6.77 8.90
N THR A 91 6.21 7.36 7.75
CA THR A 91 6.49 6.58 6.53
C THR A 91 7.53 7.28 5.66
N SER A 92 8.28 6.48 4.92
CA SER A 92 9.26 6.95 3.93
C SER A 92 8.74 6.84 2.49
N GLY A 93 7.45 6.55 2.28
CA GLY A 93 6.92 6.40 0.91
C GLY A 93 5.49 5.90 0.83
N THR A 94 5.31 4.74 0.17
CA THR A 94 4.01 4.27 -0.36
C THR A 94 2.91 4.02 0.67
N LEU A 95 3.24 3.72 1.94
CA LEU A 95 2.19 3.62 2.97
C LEU A 95 1.47 4.95 3.19
N GLY A 96 2.18 6.08 3.10
CA GLY A 96 1.55 7.39 3.24
C GLY A 96 0.48 7.61 2.16
N LEU A 97 0.74 7.18 0.92
CA LEU A 97 -0.22 7.28 -0.17
C LEU A 97 -1.45 6.40 0.08
N GLY A 98 -1.23 5.16 0.54
CA GLY A 98 -2.33 4.28 0.94
C GLY A 98 -3.15 4.86 2.08
N LEU A 99 -2.53 5.47 3.09
CA LEU A 99 -3.22 6.12 4.20
C LEU A 99 -3.98 7.38 3.75
N ALA A 100 -3.43 8.17 2.83
CA ALA A 100 -4.14 9.30 2.22
C ALA A 100 -5.40 8.83 1.48
N LEU A 101 -5.29 7.75 0.68
CA LEU A 101 -6.45 7.12 0.05
C LEU A 101 -7.48 6.63 1.08
N ALA A 102 -7.04 5.97 2.15
CA ALA A 102 -7.91 5.51 3.21
C ALA A 102 -8.59 6.67 3.95
N GLY A 103 -7.86 7.74 4.23
CA GLY A 103 -8.36 8.97 4.84
C GLY A 103 -9.47 9.62 4.01
N ILE A 104 -9.25 9.77 2.70
CA ILE A 104 -10.27 10.26 1.75
C ILE A 104 -11.49 9.34 1.75
N THR A 105 -11.27 8.03 1.71
CA THR A 105 -12.34 7.02 1.60
C THR A 105 -13.21 6.97 2.85
N TYR A 106 -12.61 7.11 4.03
CA TYR A 106 -13.27 6.91 5.31
C TYR A 106 -13.54 8.19 6.10
N GLY A 107 -13.12 9.35 5.58
CA GLY A 107 -13.38 10.67 6.18
C GLY A 107 -12.44 11.03 7.33
N HIS A 108 -11.16 10.71 7.22
CA HIS A 108 -10.15 11.00 8.23
C HIS A 108 -9.02 11.88 7.65
N PRO A 109 -8.64 12.99 8.32
CA PRO A 109 -7.45 13.73 7.94
C PRO A 109 -6.20 12.88 8.20
N VAL A 110 -5.15 13.09 7.41
CA VAL A 110 -3.93 12.29 7.46
C VAL A 110 -2.72 13.19 7.63
N SER A 111 -1.89 12.90 8.62
CA SER A 111 -0.58 13.49 8.82
C SER A 111 0.50 12.43 8.66
N VAL A 112 1.44 12.70 7.76
CA VAL A 112 2.58 11.83 7.47
C VAL A 112 3.85 12.47 8.01
N VAL A 113 4.57 11.73 8.84
CA VAL A 113 5.90 12.11 9.31
C VAL A 113 6.96 11.42 8.45
N THR A 114 7.84 12.20 7.84
CA THR A 114 8.91 11.75 6.95
C THR A 114 10.25 12.39 7.29
N ASP A 115 11.32 11.94 6.64
CA ASP A 115 12.67 12.51 6.67
C ASP A 115 13.08 12.98 5.25
N PRO A 116 14.26 13.62 5.07
CA PRO A 116 14.71 14.12 3.77
C PRO A 116 14.94 13.05 2.70
N GLY A 117 14.88 11.76 3.03
CA GLY A 117 15.00 10.67 2.08
C GLY A 117 13.75 10.43 1.21
N MET A 118 12.61 11.01 1.57
CA MET A 118 11.37 10.88 0.79
C MET A 118 11.50 11.54 -0.58
N GLU A 119 11.05 10.84 -1.62
CA GLU A 119 11.06 11.37 -2.97
C GLU A 119 10.14 12.60 -3.08
N PRO A 120 10.63 13.72 -3.66
CA PRO A 120 9.83 14.94 -3.80
C PRO A 120 8.49 14.74 -4.51
N GLN A 121 8.42 13.82 -5.47
CA GLN A 121 7.20 13.47 -6.19
C GLN A 121 6.16 12.82 -5.27
N VAL A 122 6.59 11.93 -4.37
CA VAL A 122 5.70 11.27 -3.39
C VAL A 122 5.19 12.29 -2.38
N ALA A 123 6.08 13.16 -1.88
CA ALA A 123 5.68 14.25 -0.99
C ALA A 123 4.71 15.24 -1.66
N GLY A 124 4.91 15.52 -2.96
CA GLY A 124 3.99 16.32 -3.76
C GLY A 124 2.61 15.67 -3.90
N LEU A 125 2.57 14.37 -4.17
CA LEU A 125 1.33 13.62 -4.31
C LEU A 125 0.55 13.53 -2.99
N LEU A 126 1.24 13.29 -1.86
CA LEU A 126 0.63 13.31 -0.52
C LEU A 126 -0.06 14.64 -0.24
N ARG A 127 0.61 15.76 -0.48
CA ARG A 127 0.03 17.09 -0.29
C ARG A 127 -1.15 17.34 -1.23
N ALA A 128 -1.06 16.90 -2.48
CA ALA A 128 -2.16 17.00 -3.45
C ALA A 128 -3.40 16.19 -3.03
N TYR A 129 -3.19 15.08 -2.31
CA TYR A 129 -4.26 14.28 -1.71
C TYR A 129 -4.76 14.86 -0.36
N GLY A 130 -4.26 16.02 0.06
CA GLY A 130 -4.69 16.69 1.29
C GLY A 130 -4.03 16.16 2.57
N ALA A 131 -2.99 15.33 2.46
CA ALA A 131 -2.22 14.91 3.62
C ALA A 131 -1.28 16.03 4.09
N GLU A 132 -1.18 16.20 5.41
CA GLU A 132 -0.20 17.06 6.04
C GLU A 132 1.15 16.32 6.11
N VAL A 133 2.22 16.91 5.58
CA VAL A 133 3.54 16.27 5.51
C VAL A 133 4.51 16.98 6.44
N HIS A 134 4.90 16.31 7.52
CA HIS A 134 5.89 16.78 8.48
C HIS A 134 7.25 16.16 8.16
N THR A 135 8.21 16.96 7.72
CA THR A 135 9.58 16.49 7.48
C THR A 135 10.45 16.80 8.69
N VAL A 136 10.98 15.76 9.35
CA VAL A 136 12.03 15.96 10.36
C VAL A 136 13.32 16.40 9.66
N THR A 137 13.99 17.42 10.20
CA THR A 137 15.12 18.08 9.53
C THR A 137 16.48 17.59 10.01
N ALA A 138 16.54 16.87 11.14
CA ALA A 138 17.75 16.29 11.69
C ALA A 138 17.49 14.85 12.20
N PRO A 139 18.45 13.93 12.04
CA PRO A 139 18.37 12.61 12.64
C PRO A 139 18.58 12.70 14.16
N HIS A 140 17.99 11.76 14.90
CA HIS A 140 18.29 11.62 16.33
C HIS A 140 19.75 11.15 16.51
N PRO A 141 20.49 11.61 17.54
CA PRO A 141 21.89 11.24 17.75
C PRO A 141 22.17 9.75 17.85
N GLU A 142 21.21 8.97 18.38
CA GLU A 142 21.35 7.52 18.59
C GLU A 142 20.60 6.71 17.52
N GLY A 143 19.26 6.77 17.49
CA GLY A 143 18.43 6.00 16.55
C GLY A 143 18.14 6.65 15.20
N GLY A 144 18.91 7.68 14.82
CA GLY A 144 18.87 8.26 13.47
C GLY A 144 17.51 8.82 13.05
N TRP A 145 17.22 8.74 11.75
CA TRP A 145 15.96 9.23 11.16
C TRP A 145 14.72 8.50 11.68
N GLN A 146 14.82 7.19 11.92
CA GLN A 146 13.69 6.41 12.42
C GLN A 146 13.23 6.91 13.79
N GLN A 147 14.17 7.14 14.71
CA GLN A 147 13.84 7.66 16.03
C GLN A 147 13.34 9.10 15.97
N ALA A 148 13.93 9.97 15.15
CA ALA A 148 13.44 11.33 14.95
C ALA A 148 11.98 11.35 14.45
N ARG A 149 11.65 10.50 13.45
CA ARG A 149 10.27 10.39 12.97
C ARG A 149 9.32 9.86 14.04
N ARG A 150 9.73 8.84 14.81
CA ARG A 150 8.91 8.29 15.92
C ARG A 150 8.62 9.32 17.01
N GLN A 151 9.63 10.11 17.39
CA GLN A 151 9.46 11.23 18.33
C GLN A 151 8.47 12.25 17.77
N LYS A 152 8.58 12.61 16.49
CA LYS A 152 7.64 13.55 15.89
C LYS A 152 6.21 13.00 15.80
N VAL A 153 6.02 11.71 15.55
CA VAL A 153 4.70 11.07 15.64
C VAL A 153 4.14 11.18 17.06
N ALA A 154 4.94 10.85 18.09
CA ALA A 154 4.52 10.96 19.47
C ALA A 154 4.11 12.39 19.86
N GLU A 155 4.89 13.40 19.46
CA GLU A 155 4.55 14.82 19.65
C GLU A 155 3.19 15.20 19.04
N LEU A 156 2.88 14.70 17.83
CA LEU A 156 1.62 14.99 17.15
C LEU A 156 0.44 14.28 17.84
N LEU A 157 0.63 13.04 18.30
CA LEU A 157 -0.38 12.31 19.07
C LEU A 157 -0.65 12.97 20.44
N ASP A 158 0.38 13.49 21.10
CA ASP A 158 0.24 14.22 22.36
C ASP A 158 -0.53 15.55 22.17
N ALA A 159 -0.36 16.20 21.02
CA ALA A 159 -1.06 17.44 20.67
C ALA A 159 -2.53 17.22 20.23
N GLU A 160 -2.84 16.03 19.70
CA GLU A 160 -4.18 15.63 19.25
C GLU A 160 -4.57 14.29 19.89
N PRO A 161 -5.11 14.28 21.12
CA PRO A 161 -5.33 13.04 21.89
C PRO A 161 -6.28 12.03 21.24
N ASP A 162 -7.17 12.47 20.35
CA ASP A 162 -8.08 11.61 19.60
C ASP A 162 -7.43 10.99 18.35
N ALA A 163 -6.25 11.48 17.95
CA ALA A 163 -5.54 10.99 16.78
C ALA A 163 -5.07 9.55 16.99
N TRP A 164 -4.99 8.82 15.89
CA TRP A 164 -4.67 7.41 15.87
C TRP A 164 -3.44 7.15 15.01
N CYS A 165 -2.52 6.36 15.55
CA CYS A 165 -1.38 5.85 14.81
C CYS A 165 -1.62 4.40 14.39
N PRO A 166 -1.58 4.09 13.07
CA PRO A 166 -1.67 2.72 12.59
C PRO A 166 -0.58 1.82 13.17
N ASN A 167 0.62 2.36 13.43
CA ASN A 167 1.81 1.62 13.83
C ASN A 167 2.06 0.39 12.96
N GLN A 168 2.34 0.63 11.67
CA GLN A 168 2.45 -0.43 10.65
C GLN A 168 3.36 -1.61 11.02
N TYR A 169 4.36 -1.39 11.89
CA TYR A 169 5.34 -2.41 12.25
C TYR A 169 4.80 -3.43 13.27
N ASP A 170 3.93 -2.99 14.18
CA ASP A 170 3.41 -3.84 15.26
C ASP A 170 1.91 -4.12 15.12
N ASN A 171 1.24 -3.53 14.13
CA ASN A 171 -0.20 -3.69 13.94
C ASN A 171 -0.52 -5.04 13.27
N PRO A 172 -1.26 -5.93 13.96
CA PRO A 172 -1.60 -7.25 13.41
C PRO A 172 -2.47 -7.17 12.15
N ASP A 173 -3.20 -6.07 11.95
CA ASP A 173 -4.03 -5.85 10.76
C ASP A 173 -3.17 -5.71 9.49
N ASN A 174 -1.91 -5.30 9.59
CA ASN A 174 -1.02 -5.19 8.42
C ASN A 174 -0.72 -6.57 7.81
N VAL A 175 -0.55 -7.60 8.65
CA VAL A 175 -0.28 -8.98 8.20
C VAL A 175 -1.56 -9.65 7.68
N ALA A 176 -2.72 -9.25 8.19
CA ALA A 176 -4.03 -9.82 7.80
C ALA A 176 -4.58 -9.27 6.47
N ALA A 177 -3.99 -8.19 5.94
CA ALA A 177 -4.47 -7.45 4.77
C ALA A 177 -4.12 -8.06 3.40
#